data_AF-A0A941XKV7-F1
#
_entry.id   AF-A0A941XKV7-F1
#
_cell.length_a   1.000
_cell.length_b   1.000
_cell.length_c   1.000
_cell.angle_alpha   90.00
_cell.angle_beta   90.00
_cell.angle_gamma   90.00
#
_symmetry.space_group_name_H-M   'P 1'
#
loop_
_entity.id
_entity.type
_entity.pdbx_description
1 polymer ?
#
loop_
_entity_poly.entity_id
_entity_poly.type
_entity_poly.pdbx_seq_one_letter_code
_entity_poly.pdbx_strand_id
1 'polypeptide(L)'
;MDSHSSSSLDISYICAINNPMTDQNYNTFPRIRTIHGINYLCNSDLSTCIPLLYDYVASPCEEVIVVAKGGFQDDCKEYVGGKYGLIDLKGKEILPLVYDYIFNANQGTVMLNRGGQGQPNGGYLCKGGKWGFCDLKGRVITPCRYDNADFFDGDYARVCVNRQWGFIDRSGKEAIPTVYRDLWNFSEGLARFRNSKGLFGFIAKNGKEVIAGKYEDATDFLNKNACVCCNKKWGVIDTAGRLQTELKYDEIEQDKYDWMQVRIGNCYGYIDHQGHEKIPVKYHYLSHYIDDYAEAKIGDHYGLIDRQGIWKK
;
A
#
# COMPACT_ATOMS: atom_id res chain seq x y z
N MET A 1 1.66 -8.05 28.94
CA MET A 1 1.78 -6.59 28.96
C MET A 1 1.88 -6.18 27.52
N ASP A 2 0.82 -5.52 27.06
CA ASP A 2 0.63 -5.12 25.69
C ASP A 2 1.76 -4.21 25.21
N SER A 3 2.42 -4.59 24.13
CA SER A 3 3.33 -3.71 23.40
C SER A 3 2.93 -3.70 21.94
N HIS A 4 2.26 -2.61 21.60
CA HIS A 4 1.99 -2.14 20.25
C HIS A 4 3.21 -2.31 19.32
N SER A 5 3.00 -2.98 18.19
CA SER A 5 3.70 -2.62 16.95
C SER A 5 2.62 -2.34 15.90
N SER A 6 2.16 -1.10 15.95
CA SER A 6 1.50 -0.44 14.84
C SER A 6 2.46 -0.45 13.65
N SER A 7 2.24 -1.32 12.67
CA SER A 7 2.77 -1.08 11.33
C SER A 7 1.92 0.02 10.72
N SER A 8 2.24 1.27 11.09
CA SER A 8 1.81 2.45 10.39
C SER A 8 2.18 2.26 8.92
N LEU A 9 1.18 2.19 8.06
CA LEU A 9 1.37 2.46 6.64
C LEU A 9 2.07 3.82 6.55
N ASP A 10 3.30 3.82 6.07
CA ASP A 10 4.02 5.03 5.75
C ASP A 10 3.38 5.62 4.48
N ILE A 11 2.27 6.34 4.69
CA ILE A 11 1.50 7.09 3.66
C ILE A 11 2.22 8.43 3.44
N SER A 12 3.52 8.40 3.16
CA SER A 12 4.35 9.60 2.95
C SER A 12 4.47 9.99 1.48
N TYR A 13 3.60 9.49 0.59
CA TYR A 13 3.57 9.89 -0.83
C TYR A 13 2.20 10.35 -1.36
N ILE A 14 1.29 10.80 -0.49
CA ILE A 14 0.04 11.46 -0.90
C ILE A 14 0.10 12.94 -0.53
N CYS A 15 0.97 13.68 -1.22
CA CYS A 15 0.78 15.12 -1.46
C CYS A 15 0.02 15.21 -2.80
N ALA A 16 -1.09 15.92 -2.96
CA ALA A 16 -1.53 17.13 -2.30
C ALA A 16 -3.06 17.29 -2.40
N ILE A 17 -3.52 18.41 -1.84
CA ILE A 17 -4.84 19.05 -1.99
C ILE A 17 -5.77 18.83 -0.78
N ASN A 18 -5.57 19.69 0.23
CA ASN A 18 -6.61 20.56 0.78
C ASN A 18 -5.97 21.54 1.77
N ASN A 19 -5.64 22.75 1.30
CA ASN A 19 -5.41 23.88 2.19
C ASN A 19 -6.13 25.09 1.59
N PRO A 20 -7.08 25.73 2.27
CA PRO A 20 -7.58 27.02 1.84
C PRO A 20 -6.55 28.09 2.24
N MET A 21 -6.34 29.05 1.34
CA MET A 21 -5.61 30.31 1.51
C MET A 21 -4.10 30.29 1.26
N THR A 22 -3.74 31.07 0.23
CA THR A 22 -2.48 31.81 0.06
C THR A 22 -1.19 31.01 0.21
N ASP A 23 -0.68 30.46 -0.90
CA ASP A 23 0.74 30.68 -1.19
C ASP A 23 1.11 30.51 -2.66
N GLN A 24 1.99 31.40 -3.10
CA GLN A 24 2.61 31.40 -4.41
C GLN A 24 3.55 30.18 -4.51
N ASN A 25 3.67 29.61 -5.71
CA ASN A 25 4.64 28.56 -6.12
C ASN A 25 4.19 27.08 -6.10
N TYR A 26 3.11 26.78 -6.82
CA TYR A 26 3.03 25.51 -7.56
C TYR A 26 2.77 25.80 -9.04
N ASN A 27 3.85 26.01 -9.78
CA ASN A 27 3.84 26.21 -11.23
C ASN A 27 3.94 24.86 -11.97
N THR A 28 3.12 23.89 -11.57
CA THR A 28 2.88 22.64 -12.31
C THR A 28 1.39 22.30 -12.26
N PHE A 29 0.73 22.64 -13.37
CA PHE A 29 -0.62 22.30 -13.85
C PHE A 29 -1.81 23.14 -13.34
N PRO A 30 -2.12 24.29 -14.00
CA PRO A 30 -3.37 24.99 -13.82
C PRO A 30 -4.40 24.49 -14.85
N ARG A 31 -5.48 23.88 -14.37
CA ARG A 31 -6.75 23.86 -15.13
C ARG A 31 -7.92 24.33 -14.31
N ILE A 32 -7.88 24.25 -12.98
CA ILE A 32 -8.96 24.75 -12.13
C ILE A 32 -8.49 26.00 -11.39
N ARG A 33 -9.23 27.10 -11.54
CA ARG A 33 -9.04 28.32 -10.74
C ARG A 33 -10.32 28.66 -9.99
N THR A 34 -10.18 29.05 -8.74
CA THR A 34 -11.31 29.55 -7.95
C THR A 34 -11.34 31.08 -8.01
N ILE A 35 -12.41 31.65 -8.55
CA ILE A 35 -12.61 33.10 -8.66
C ILE A 35 -13.97 33.41 -8.00
N HIS A 36 -13.97 34.26 -6.97
CA HIS A 36 -15.16 34.60 -6.18
C HIS A 36 -15.97 33.37 -5.70
N GLY A 37 -15.27 32.32 -5.26
CA GLY A 37 -15.90 31.09 -4.77
C GLY A 37 -16.42 30.14 -5.85
N ILE A 38 -16.28 30.47 -7.13
CA ILE A 38 -16.65 29.62 -8.25
C ILE A 38 -15.39 28.99 -8.84
N ASN A 39 -15.41 27.68 -9.06
CA ASN A 39 -14.34 26.97 -9.75
C ASN A 39 -14.49 27.14 -11.27
N TYR A 40 -13.39 27.39 -11.98
CA TYR A 40 -13.34 27.57 -13.43
C TYR A 40 -12.33 26.62 -14.03
N LEU A 41 -12.74 25.91 -15.08
CA LEU A 41 -11.88 25.10 -15.93
C LEU A 41 -11.28 25.98 -17.03
N CYS A 42 -10.00 26.32 -16.91
CA CYS A 42 -9.28 27.15 -17.85
C CYS A 42 -8.34 26.34 -18.74
N ASN A 43 -8.16 26.80 -19.98
CA ASN A 43 -7.07 26.35 -20.85
C ASN A 43 -5.70 26.89 -20.37
N SER A 44 -4.61 26.36 -20.94
CA SER A 44 -3.24 26.61 -20.47
C SER A 44 -2.79 28.07 -20.55
N ASP A 45 -3.31 28.82 -21.52
CA ASP A 45 -3.04 30.25 -21.72
C ASP A 45 -4.09 31.15 -21.04
N LEU A 46 -5.05 30.57 -20.31
CA LEU A 46 -6.14 31.24 -19.60
C LEU A 46 -7.07 32.09 -20.50
N SER A 47 -7.00 31.93 -21.82
CA SER A 47 -7.85 32.67 -22.76
C SER A 47 -9.30 32.17 -22.76
N THR A 48 -9.54 30.94 -22.31
CA THR A 48 -10.86 30.31 -22.20
C THR A 48 -11.02 29.70 -20.82
N CYS A 49 -12.04 30.14 -20.07
CA CYS A 49 -12.41 29.58 -18.77
C CYS A 49 -13.90 29.25 -18.75
N ILE A 50 -14.23 28.00 -18.40
CA ILE A 50 -15.61 27.50 -18.30
C ILE A 50 -15.96 27.36 -16.81
N PRO A 51 -17.06 27.96 -16.32
CA PRO A 51 -17.46 27.79 -14.93
C PRO A 51 -17.84 26.32 -14.65
N LEU A 52 -17.27 25.75 -13.60
CA LEU A 52 -17.60 24.45 -13.04
C LEU A 52 -18.61 24.65 -11.91
N LEU A 53 -19.89 24.53 -12.24
CA LEU A 53 -21.01 24.67 -11.29
C LEU A 53 -21.21 23.39 -10.47
N TYR A 54 -20.18 22.98 -9.73
CA TYR A 54 -20.15 21.81 -8.85
C TYR A 54 -19.73 22.24 -7.45
N ASP A 55 -20.25 21.55 -6.44
CA ASP A 55 -19.98 21.84 -5.02
C ASP A 55 -18.58 21.36 -4.62
N TYR A 56 -18.04 20.37 -5.34
CA TYR A 56 -16.69 19.87 -5.19
C TYR A 56 -16.05 19.61 -6.56
N VAL A 57 -14.77 19.95 -6.69
CA VAL A 57 -13.95 19.73 -7.87
C VAL A 57 -12.54 19.35 -7.43
N ALA A 58 -12.03 18.22 -7.93
CA ALA A 58 -10.64 17.81 -7.74
C ALA A 58 -10.09 17.23 -9.04
N SER A 59 -8.83 17.54 -9.38
CA SER A 59 -8.16 16.98 -10.55
C SER A 59 -7.32 15.78 -10.12
N PRO A 60 -7.82 14.54 -10.21
CA PRO A 60 -7.07 13.36 -9.81
C PRO A 60 -5.82 13.10 -10.64
N CYS A 61 -5.81 13.55 -11.90
CA CYS A 61 -4.68 13.44 -12.82
C CYS A 61 -4.80 14.46 -13.95
N GLU A 62 -3.92 14.38 -14.94
CA GLU A 62 -3.89 15.27 -16.11
C GLU A 62 -5.02 15.00 -17.13
N GLU A 63 -5.83 13.96 -16.97
CA GLU A 63 -6.80 13.52 -18.01
C GLU A 63 -8.26 13.73 -17.63
N VAL A 64 -8.59 13.71 -16.34
CA VAL A 64 -9.98 13.74 -15.86
C VAL A 64 -10.11 14.57 -14.59
N ILE A 65 -11.32 15.06 -14.32
CA ILE A 65 -11.66 15.88 -13.16
C ILE A 65 -12.80 15.20 -12.39
N VAL A 66 -12.59 14.92 -11.11
CA VAL A 66 -13.63 14.45 -10.20
C VAL A 66 -14.48 15.65 -9.79
N VAL A 67 -15.80 15.49 -9.90
CA VAL A 67 -16.76 16.53 -9.54
C VAL A 67 -17.88 15.95 -8.67
N ALA A 68 -18.51 16.78 -7.83
CA ALA A 68 -19.67 16.34 -7.06
C ALA A 68 -20.73 17.43 -6.85
N LYS A 69 -21.99 17.00 -6.62
CA LYS A 69 -23.13 17.87 -6.25
C LYS A 69 -23.99 17.32 -5.12
N GLY A 70 -24.64 18.22 -4.37
CA GLY A 70 -25.62 17.92 -3.33
C GLY A 70 -25.01 17.53 -1.98
N GLY A 71 -23.74 17.88 -1.74
CA GLY A 71 -23.07 17.67 -0.46
C GLY A 71 -22.89 18.98 0.28
N PHE A 72 -22.89 18.93 1.61
CA PHE A 72 -22.75 20.11 2.46
C PHE A 72 -21.37 20.16 3.10
N GLN A 73 -20.89 21.39 3.33
CA GLN A 73 -19.77 21.70 4.20
C GLN A 73 -20.34 22.21 5.52
N ASP A 74 -20.23 21.45 6.61
CA ASP A 74 -20.30 22.06 7.94
C ASP A 74 -18.93 22.70 8.21
N ASP A 75 -18.92 24.00 8.53
CA ASP A 75 -17.76 24.78 8.99
C ASP A 75 -16.45 24.68 8.15
N CYS A 76 -16.59 24.54 6.83
CA CYS A 76 -15.53 24.70 5.82
C CYS A 76 -14.38 23.67 5.82
N LYS A 77 -14.61 22.40 6.22
CA LYS A 77 -13.52 21.39 6.19
C LYS A 77 -13.76 20.11 5.39
N GLU A 78 -14.99 19.71 5.06
CA GLU A 78 -15.24 18.54 4.21
C GLU A 78 -16.50 18.58 3.36
N TYR A 79 -16.44 17.85 2.24
CA TYR A 79 -17.60 17.53 1.41
C TYR A 79 -18.22 16.21 1.85
N VAL A 80 -19.45 16.23 2.36
CA VAL A 80 -20.16 15.03 2.82
C VAL A 80 -21.54 14.90 2.15
N GLY A 81 -21.90 13.68 1.76
CA GLY A 81 -23.27 13.30 1.36
C GLY A 81 -23.66 13.57 -0.09
N GLY A 82 -22.84 14.28 -0.86
CA GLY A 82 -23.11 14.53 -2.27
C GLY A 82 -22.78 13.36 -3.20
N LYS A 83 -23.18 13.48 -4.47
CA LYS A 83 -22.92 12.48 -5.51
C LYS A 83 -21.77 12.92 -6.40
N TYR A 84 -20.83 12.01 -6.58
CA TYR A 84 -19.63 12.17 -7.38
C TYR A 84 -19.83 11.65 -8.81
N GLY A 85 -19.11 12.29 -9.73
CA GLY A 85 -19.00 11.96 -11.15
C GLY A 85 -17.62 12.36 -11.67
N LEU A 86 -17.43 12.18 -12.98
CA LEU A 86 -16.16 12.42 -13.66
C LEU A 86 -16.43 13.24 -14.91
N ILE A 87 -15.62 14.25 -15.17
CA ILE A 87 -15.66 15.04 -16.40
C ILE A 87 -14.27 15.05 -17.06
N ASP A 88 -14.24 15.26 -18.37
CA ASP A 88 -13.00 15.49 -19.10
C ASP A 88 -12.49 16.93 -18.87
N LEU A 89 -11.30 17.20 -19.38
CA LEU A 89 -10.67 18.52 -19.25
C LEU A 89 -11.30 19.61 -20.14
N LYS A 90 -12.41 19.32 -20.81
CA LYS A 90 -13.26 20.28 -21.54
C LYS A 90 -14.60 20.46 -20.82
N GLY A 91 -14.79 19.84 -19.65
CA GLY A 91 -16.02 19.91 -18.86
C GLY A 91 -17.11 18.94 -19.30
N LYS A 92 -16.83 18.04 -20.25
CA LYS A 92 -17.80 17.05 -20.72
C LYS A 92 -17.90 15.90 -19.73
N GLU A 93 -19.13 15.46 -19.46
CA GLU A 93 -19.37 14.28 -18.63
C GLU A 93 -18.70 13.01 -19.19
N ILE A 94 -17.97 12.33 -18.30
CA ILE A 94 -17.41 10.99 -18.48
C ILE A 94 -18.19 9.98 -17.64
N LEU A 95 -18.46 10.31 -16.37
CA LEU A 95 -19.31 9.54 -15.48
C LEU A 95 -20.36 10.46 -14.84
N PRO A 96 -21.64 10.04 -14.77
CA PRO A 96 -22.68 10.83 -14.17
C PRO A 96 -22.50 10.93 -12.65
N LEU A 97 -23.11 11.97 -12.06
CA LEU A 97 -23.14 12.25 -10.61
C LEU A 97 -24.02 11.23 -9.85
N VAL A 98 -23.60 9.97 -9.79
CA VAL A 98 -24.37 8.87 -9.17
C VAL A 98 -23.59 8.05 -8.14
N TYR A 99 -22.29 8.31 -8.01
CA TYR A 99 -21.42 7.60 -7.09
C TYR A 99 -21.40 8.27 -5.72
N ASP A 100 -21.28 7.49 -4.66
CA ASP A 100 -21.18 8.02 -3.29
C ASP A 100 -19.76 8.48 -2.98
N TYR A 101 -18.77 7.92 -3.67
CA TYR A 101 -17.39 8.38 -3.63
C TYR A 101 -16.65 7.99 -4.90
N ILE A 102 -15.72 8.83 -5.33
CA ILE A 102 -14.76 8.52 -6.39
C ILE A 102 -13.37 8.84 -5.85
N PHE A 103 -12.47 7.86 -5.85
CA PHE A 103 -11.08 8.09 -5.47
C PHE A 103 -10.27 8.58 -6.67
N ASN A 104 -9.16 9.27 -6.39
CA ASN A 104 -8.25 9.72 -7.42
C ASN A 104 -7.77 8.58 -8.35
N ALA A 105 -7.55 8.98 -9.60
CA ALA A 105 -6.98 8.16 -10.64
C ALA A 105 -5.59 7.64 -10.24
N ASN A 106 -5.40 6.33 -10.38
CA ASN A 106 -4.12 5.68 -10.15
C ASN A 106 -3.87 4.71 -11.31
N GLN A 107 -2.69 4.83 -11.94
CA GLN A 107 -2.26 4.00 -13.07
C GLN A 107 -3.37 3.81 -14.15
N GLY A 108 -4.01 4.90 -14.57
CA GLY A 108 -5.04 4.88 -15.64
C GLY A 108 -6.42 4.35 -15.24
N THR A 109 -6.67 4.16 -13.94
CA THR A 109 -7.97 3.67 -13.42
C THR A 109 -8.48 4.54 -12.30
N VAL A 110 -9.80 4.57 -12.12
CA VAL A 110 -10.49 5.32 -11.08
C VAL A 110 -11.30 4.34 -10.24
N MET A 111 -11.22 4.46 -8.91
CA MET A 111 -12.02 3.68 -7.99
C MET A 111 -13.37 4.35 -7.72
N LEU A 112 -14.42 3.54 -7.77
CA LEU A 112 -15.81 3.98 -7.65
C LEU A 112 -16.45 3.31 -6.43
N ASN A 113 -17.13 4.08 -5.58
CA ASN A 113 -17.93 3.57 -4.48
C ASN A 113 -19.41 3.88 -4.68
N ARG A 114 -20.27 2.90 -4.35
CA ARG A 114 -21.72 3.08 -4.21
C ARG A 114 -22.23 2.52 -2.89
N GLY A 115 -23.07 3.28 -2.21
CA GLY A 115 -23.70 2.95 -0.93
C GLY A 115 -22.82 3.19 0.30
N GLY A 116 -21.61 3.73 0.13
CA GLY A 116 -20.74 4.10 1.23
C GLY A 116 -20.96 5.53 1.70
N GLN A 117 -20.39 5.88 2.83
CA GLN A 117 -20.42 7.22 3.39
C GLN A 117 -19.00 7.82 3.39
N GLY A 118 -18.82 8.98 2.79
CA GLY A 118 -17.59 9.76 2.92
C GLY A 118 -17.33 10.06 4.40
N GLN A 119 -16.10 9.86 4.87
CA GLN A 119 -15.75 10.17 6.26
C GLN A 119 -15.35 11.65 6.39
N PRO A 120 -15.82 12.33 7.44
CA PRO A 120 -15.21 13.58 7.85
C PRO A 120 -13.79 13.34 8.43
N ASN A 121 -12.97 14.38 8.40
CA ASN A 121 -11.60 14.58 8.86
C ASN A 121 -10.46 14.06 7.97
N GLY A 122 -10.58 14.16 6.64
CA GLY A 122 -9.49 13.77 5.72
C GLY A 122 -9.08 12.30 5.78
N GLY A 123 -9.87 11.45 6.45
CA GLY A 123 -9.71 9.99 6.41
C GLY A 123 -10.11 9.49 5.03
N TYR A 124 -9.11 9.21 4.19
CA TYR A 124 -9.23 8.83 2.78
C TYR A 124 -9.95 7.48 2.52
N LEU A 125 -10.91 7.07 3.33
CA LEU A 125 -11.62 5.80 3.17
C LEU A 125 -13.12 6.01 3.40
N CYS A 126 -13.90 5.88 2.33
CA CYS A 126 -15.35 5.78 2.41
C CYS A 126 -15.73 4.59 3.32
N LYS A 127 -16.59 4.80 4.31
CA LYS A 127 -17.06 3.73 5.21
C LYS A 127 -18.23 3.00 4.54
N GLY A 128 -18.03 1.71 4.27
CA GLY A 128 -19.05 0.85 3.67
C GLY A 128 -19.24 1.06 2.16
N GLY A 129 -20.41 0.63 1.67
CA GLY A 129 -20.69 0.57 0.23
C GLY A 129 -19.98 -0.58 -0.46
N LYS A 130 -19.99 -0.52 -1.80
CA LYS A 130 -19.30 -1.47 -2.67
C LYS A 130 -18.36 -0.72 -3.61
N TRP A 131 -17.18 -1.30 -3.82
CA TRP A 131 -16.12 -0.77 -4.65
C TRP A 131 -16.09 -1.43 -6.02
N GLY A 132 -15.75 -0.63 -7.03
CA GLY A 132 -15.57 -1.00 -8.42
C GLY A 132 -14.55 -0.09 -9.09
N PHE A 133 -14.31 -0.30 -10.38
CA PHE A 133 -13.30 0.44 -11.14
C PHE A 133 -13.83 0.83 -12.52
N CYS A 134 -13.37 1.98 -13.02
CA CYS A 134 -13.46 2.34 -14.43
C CYS A 134 -12.12 2.83 -14.95
N ASP A 135 -11.98 2.89 -16.27
CA ASP A 135 -10.88 3.62 -16.88
C ASP A 135 -11.15 5.13 -16.96
N LEU A 136 -10.17 5.90 -17.43
CA LEU A 136 -10.26 7.36 -17.57
C LEU A 136 -11.27 7.82 -18.64
N LYS A 137 -11.82 6.90 -19.44
CA LYS A 137 -12.90 7.19 -20.41
C LYS A 137 -14.26 6.84 -19.85
N GLY A 138 -14.35 6.46 -18.57
CA GLY A 138 -15.59 6.07 -17.90
C GLY A 138 -16.07 4.68 -18.25
N ARG A 139 -15.28 3.87 -18.97
CA ARG A 139 -15.64 2.47 -19.23
C ARG A 139 -15.49 1.70 -17.93
N VAL A 140 -16.59 1.13 -17.46
CA VAL A 140 -16.62 0.30 -16.24
C VAL A 140 -15.78 -0.94 -16.49
N ILE A 141 -14.68 -1.07 -15.74
CA ILE A 141 -13.81 -2.24 -15.71
C ILE A 141 -14.47 -3.33 -14.86
N THR A 142 -14.93 -2.96 -13.67
CA THR A 142 -15.77 -3.81 -12.83
C THR A 142 -16.78 -2.96 -12.08
N PRO A 143 -18.06 -3.37 -12.01
CA PRO A 143 -19.07 -2.66 -11.24
C PRO A 143 -18.73 -2.66 -9.75
N CYS A 144 -19.35 -1.75 -9.01
CA CYS A 144 -19.29 -1.67 -7.56
C CYS A 144 -19.91 -2.93 -6.92
N ARG A 145 -19.07 -3.92 -6.59
CA ARG A 145 -19.50 -5.21 -6.01
C ARG A 145 -18.63 -5.72 -4.86
N TYR A 146 -17.44 -5.17 -4.68
CA TYR A 146 -16.49 -5.60 -3.66
C TYR A 146 -16.70 -4.83 -2.35
N ASP A 147 -16.59 -5.49 -1.21
CA ASP A 147 -16.67 -4.84 0.12
C ASP A 147 -15.50 -3.88 0.35
N ASN A 148 -14.34 -4.24 -0.19
CA ASN A 148 -13.14 -3.41 -0.17
C ASN A 148 -12.32 -3.66 -1.44
N ALA A 149 -11.49 -2.70 -1.82
CA ALA A 149 -10.55 -2.84 -2.92
C ALA A 149 -9.38 -1.87 -2.72
N ASP A 150 -8.21 -2.24 -3.23
CA ASP A 150 -7.05 -1.34 -3.32
C ASP A 150 -6.83 -0.88 -4.76
N PHE A 151 -5.98 0.13 -4.97
CA PHE A 151 -5.55 0.52 -6.32
C PHE A 151 -4.88 -0.65 -7.05
N PHE A 152 -4.87 -0.55 -8.37
CA PHE A 152 -4.03 -1.42 -9.18
C PHE A 152 -2.55 -1.18 -8.87
N ASP A 153 -1.83 -2.26 -8.59
CA ASP A 153 -0.38 -2.32 -8.49
C ASP A 153 0.15 -3.19 -9.63
N GLY A 154 0.60 -2.53 -10.71
CA GLY A 154 0.89 -3.21 -11.97
C GLY A 154 -0.39 -3.75 -12.59
N ASP A 155 -0.50 -5.05 -12.82
CA ASP A 155 -1.64 -5.64 -13.53
C ASP A 155 -2.81 -6.07 -12.64
N TYR A 156 -2.67 -5.95 -11.31
CA TYR A 156 -3.62 -6.53 -10.37
C TYR A 156 -4.08 -5.53 -9.32
N ALA A 157 -5.34 -5.63 -8.91
CA ALA A 157 -5.87 -4.93 -7.74
C ALA A 157 -6.40 -5.96 -6.74
N ARG A 158 -6.10 -5.76 -5.45
CA ARG A 158 -6.70 -6.58 -4.38
C ARG A 158 -8.16 -6.20 -4.22
N VAL A 159 -9.01 -7.20 -4.07
CA VAL A 159 -10.45 -7.02 -3.84
C VAL A 159 -10.92 -7.92 -2.72
N CYS A 160 -11.94 -7.48 -1.98
CA CYS A 160 -12.46 -8.18 -0.83
C CYS A 160 -13.96 -8.44 -0.99
N VAL A 161 -14.40 -9.66 -0.70
CA VAL A 161 -15.81 -10.05 -0.56
C VAL A 161 -15.96 -10.86 0.72
N ASN A 162 -16.90 -10.50 1.58
CA ASN A 162 -17.19 -11.18 2.84
C ASN A 162 -15.92 -11.41 3.70
N ARG A 163 -15.05 -10.39 3.77
CA ARG A 163 -13.75 -10.43 4.48
C ARG A 163 -12.75 -11.44 3.92
N GLN A 164 -12.93 -11.89 2.68
CA GLN A 164 -11.97 -12.72 1.97
C GLN A 164 -11.40 -11.95 0.78
N TRP A 165 -10.08 -11.98 0.66
CA TRP A 165 -9.32 -11.27 -0.34
C TRP A 165 -8.96 -12.15 -1.53
N GLY A 166 -8.90 -11.51 -2.68
CA GLY A 166 -8.50 -12.05 -3.97
C GLY A 166 -7.91 -10.94 -4.83
N PHE A 167 -7.68 -11.22 -6.11
CA PHE A 167 -7.19 -10.25 -7.08
C PHE A 167 -8.09 -10.20 -8.31
N ILE A 168 -8.28 -8.99 -8.84
CA ILE A 168 -8.74 -8.79 -10.22
C ILE A 168 -7.58 -8.37 -11.13
N ASP A 169 -7.68 -8.70 -12.41
CA ASP A 169 -6.81 -8.16 -13.45
C ASP A 169 -7.32 -6.81 -13.99
N ARG A 170 -6.55 -6.18 -14.89
CA ARG A 170 -6.91 -4.92 -15.59
C ARG A 170 -8.18 -5.00 -16.42
N SER A 171 -8.68 -6.20 -16.74
CA SER A 171 -9.99 -6.39 -17.40
C SER A 171 -11.16 -6.43 -16.41
N GLY A 172 -10.89 -6.42 -15.10
CA GLY A 172 -11.90 -6.50 -14.05
C GLY A 172 -12.36 -7.91 -13.73
N LYS A 173 -11.69 -8.93 -14.29
CA LYS A 173 -11.95 -10.34 -14.02
C LYS A 173 -11.13 -10.80 -12.82
N GLU A 174 -11.67 -11.74 -12.06
CA GLU A 174 -10.94 -12.36 -10.96
C GLU A 174 -9.75 -13.15 -11.54
N ALA A 175 -8.53 -12.70 -11.22
CA ALA A 175 -7.32 -13.44 -11.47
C ALA A 175 -7.05 -14.46 -10.36
N ILE A 176 -7.40 -14.08 -9.12
CA ILE A 176 -7.34 -14.95 -7.94
C ILE A 176 -8.66 -14.78 -7.17
N PRO A 177 -9.42 -15.87 -6.94
CA PRO A 177 -10.70 -15.80 -6.22
C PRO A 177 -10.58 -15.21 -4.82
N THR A 178 -11.67 -14.61 -4.34
CA THR A 178 -11.79 -14.02 -3.00
C THR A 178 -11.99 -15.09 -1.92
N VAL A 179 -10.93 -15.85 -1.63
CA VAL A 179 -10.98 -17.01 -0.70
C VAL A 179 -9.96 -16.95 0.44
N TYR A 180 -9.04 -15.98 0.42
CA TYR A 180 -7.99 -15.87 1.44
C TYR A 180 -8.43 -14.94 2.57
N ARG A 181 -8.11 -15.28 3.82
CA ARG A 181 -8.43 -14.41 4.95
C ARG A 181 -7.71 -13.07 4.84
N ASP A 182 -6.43 -13.11 4.50
CA ASP A 182 -5.61 -11.94 4.17
C ASP A 182 -4.77 -12.27 2.91
N LEU A 183 -4.52 -11.26 2.08
CA LEU A 183 -3.73 -11.39 0.86
C LEU A 183 -2.93 -10.10 0.67
N TRP A 184 -1.61 -10.21 0.53
CA TRP A 184 -0.71 -9.08 0.30
C TRP A 184 -0.43 -8.89 -1.20
N ASN A 185 0.10 -7.73 -1.58
CA ASN A 185 0.51 -7.47 -2.97
C ASN A 185 1.58 -8.47 -3.43
N PHE A 186 1.74 -8.62 -4.74
CA PHE A 186 2.82 -9.43 -5.29
C PHE A 186 4.17 -8.76 -5.01
N SER A 187 5.09 -9.50 -4.41
CA SER A 187 6.50 -9.17 -4.35
C SER A 187 7.30 -10.25 -5.06
N GLU A 188 8.16 -9.86 -6.00
CA GLU A 188 8.99 -10.77 -6.79
C GLU A 188 8.22 -11.94 -7.46
N GLY A 189 6.95 -11.69 -7.82
CA GLY A 189 6.10 -12.66 -8.52
C GLY A 189 5.24 -13.54 -7.62
N LEU A 190 5.38 -13.45 -6.30
CA LEU A 190 4.57 -14.19 -5.32
C LEU A 190 3.86 -13.22 -4.36
N ALA A 191 2.62 -13.54 -4.01
CA ALA A 191 1.88 -12.84 -2.97
C ALA A 191 1.81 -13.73 -1.72
N ARG A 192 2.13 -13.16 -0.56
CA ARG A 192 1.87 -13.80 0.72
C ARG A 192 0.37 -13.82 0.96
N PHE A 193 -0.16 -14.91 1.51
CA PHE A 193 -1.56 -15.01 1.93
C PHE A 193 -1.65 -15.59 3.33
N ARG A 194 -2.77 -15.33 4.00
CA ARG A 194 -3.19 -16.04 5.22
C ARG A 194 -4.46 -16.83 4.92
N ASN A 195 -4.44 -18.13 5.19
CA ASN A 195 -5.62 -18.98 4.98
C ASN A 195 -6.64 -18.88 6.12
N SER A 196 -7.75 -19.61 6.00
CA SER A 196 -8.83 -19.63 7.01
C SER A 196 -8.37 -20.15 8.38
N LYS A 197 -7.29 -20.94 8.46
CA LYS A 197 -6.69 -21.41 9.71
C LYS A 197 -5.74 -20.39 10.35
N GLY A 198 -5.52 -19.25 9.71
CA GLY A 198 -4.58 -18.24 10.16
C GLY A 198 -3.13 -18.49 9.78
N LEU A 199 -2.87 -19.49 8.93
CA LEU A 199 -1.51 -19.87 8.52
C LEU A 199 -1.11 -19.19 7.21
N PHE A 200 0.17 -18.85 7.11
CA PHE A 200 0.76 -18.15 5.99
C PHE A 200 1.32 -19.08 4.92
N GLY A 201 1.11 -18.67 3.67
CA GLY A 201 1.61 -19.32 2.46
C GLY A 201 1.84 -18.30 1.35
N PHE A 202 2.17 -18.78 0.15
CA PHE A 202 2.50 -17.93 -1.01
C PHE A 202 1.85 -18.43 -2.30
N ILE A 203 1.28 -17.50 -3.06
CA ILE A 203 0.56 -17.74 -4.31
C ILE A 203 1.20 -16.98 -5.47
N ALA A 204 1.32 -17.63 -6.63
CA ALA A 204 1.82 -17.00 -7.84
C ALA A 204 0.73 -16.20 -8.55
N LYS A 205 1.15 -15.29 -9.45
CA LYS A 205 0.24 -14.46 -10.28
C LYS A 205 -0.80 -15.25 -11.08
N ASN A 206 -0.51 -16.51 -11.43
CA ASN A 206 -1.44 -17.40 -12.13
C ASN A 206 -2.46 -18.08 -11.21
N GLY A 207 -2.51 -17.71 -9.92
CA GLY A 207 -3.43 -18.28 -8.93
C GLY A 207 -3.01 -19.63 -8.35
N LYS A 208 -1.84 -20.17 -8.72
CA LYS A 208 -1.32 -21.41 -8.14
C LYS A 208 -0.62 -21.12 -6.82
N GLU A 209 -1.06 -21.75 -5.74
CA GLU A 209 -0.29 -21.80 -4.49
C GLU A 209 1.06 -22.48 -4.76
N VAL A 210 2.15 -21.74 -4.53
CA VAL A 210 3.52 -22.27 -4.62
C VAL A 210 3.92 -22.87 -3.28
N ILE A 211 3.50 -22.22 -2.19
CA ILE A 211 3.77 -22.64 -0.83
C ILE A 211 2.43 -22.64 -0.09
N ALA A 212 1.96 -23.83 0.29
CA ALA A 212 0.71 -23.98 1.02
C ALA A 212 0.75 -23.23 2.37
N GLY A 213 -0.41 -22.79 2.84
CA GLY A 213 -0.54 -22.10 4.12
C GLY A 213 -0.19 -22.98 5.32
N LYS A 214 1.06 -22.94 5.78
CA LYS A 214 1.60 -23.81 6.84
C LYS A 214 2.46 -23.11 7.89
N TYR A 215 2.82 -21.84 7.67
CA TYR A 215 3.65 -21.07 8.60
C TYR A 215 2.78 -20.25 9.56
N GLU A 216 3.26 -20.04 10.77
CA GLU A 216 2.59 -19.20 11.78
C GLU A 216 2.72 -17.71 11.46
N ASP A 217 3.83 -17.35 10.81
CA ASP A 217 4.10 -16.02 10.28
C ASP A 217 5.02 -16.10 9.06
N ALA A 218 5.03 -15.06 8.25
CA ALA A 218 5.90 -14.96 7.08
C ALA A 218 6.11 -13.49 6.68
N THR A 219 7.27 -13.13 6.15
CA THR A 219 7.48 -11.86 5.46
C THR A 219 7.17 -11.98 3.97
N ASP A 220 7.13 -10.85 3.26
CA ASP A 220 7.05 -10.87 1.79
C ASP A 220 8.41 -11.26 1.19
N PHE A 221 8.40 -11.73 -0.06
CA PHE A 221 9.64 -12.06 -0.77
C PHE A 221 10.45 -10.80 -1.05
N LEU A 222 11.74 -10.87 -0.74
CA LEU A 222 12.71 -9.81 -0.92
C LEU A 222 14.08 -10.42 -1.20
N ASN A 223 14.75 -9.98 -2.26
CA ASN A 223 16.03 -10.55 -2.70
C ASN A 223 15.93 -12.08 -2.90
N LYS A 224 14.83 -12.55 -3.47
CA LYS A 224 14.46 -13.96 -3.75
C LYS A 224 14.22 -14.85 -2.53
N ASN A 225 14.07 -14.26 -1.34
CA ASN A 225 13.89 -15.00 -0.10
C ASN A 225 12.78 -14.39 0.77
N ALA A 226 12.20 -15.20 1.64
CA ALA A 226 11.25 -14.75 2.66
C ALA A 226 11.60 -15.38 4.01
N CYS A 227 11.33 -14.65 5.10
CA CYS A 227 11.47 -15.19 6.45
C CYS A 227 10.14 -15.82 6.85
N VAL A 228 10.17 -17.01 7.44
CA VAL A 228 8.97 -17.75 7.86
C VAL A 228 9.13 -18.27 9.28
N CYS A 229 8.03 -18.28 10.01
CA CYS A 229 7.98 -18.74 11.40
C CYS A 229 7.15 -20.02 11.52
N CYS A 230 7.64 -21.01 12.25
CA CYS A 230 6.88 -22.17 12.68
C CYS A 230 7.40 -22.66 14.03
N ASN A 231 6.50 -23.03 14.94
CA ASN A 231 6.81 -23.34 16.33
C ASN A 231 7.63 -22.22 17.02
N LYS A 232 7.25 -20.95 16.77
CA LYS A 232 7.94 -19.76 17.30
C LYS A 232 9.41 -19.62 16.90
N LYS A 233 9.86 -20.34 15.88
CA LYS A 233 11.22 -20.23 15.34
C LYS A 233 11.18 -19.80 13.89
N TRP A 234 12.01 -18.81 13.58
CA TRP A 234 12.18 -18.23 12.27
C TRP A 234 13.30 -18.91 11.48
N GLY A 235 13.15 -18.90 10.17
CA GLY A 235 14.19 -19.23 9.20
C GLY A 235 13.87 -18.65 7.83
N VAL A 236 14.78 -18.87 6.88
CA VAL A 236 14.70 -18.30 5.53
C VAL A 236 14.27 -19.38 4.55
N ILE A 237 13.39 -19.02 3.60
CA ILE A 237 13.01 -19.85 2.46
C ILE A 237 13.29 -19.12 1.14
N ASP A 238 13.57 -19.89 0.10
CA ASP A 238 13.59 -19.37 -1.28
C ASP A 238 12.18 -19.32 -1.90
N THR A 239 12.09 -18.83 -3.15
CA THR A 239 10.82 -18.72 -3.90
C THR A 239 10.15 -20.06 -4.22
N ALA A 240 10.87 -21.18 -4.10
CA ALA A 240 10.28 -22.52 -4.21
C ALA A 240 9.81 -23.07 -2.85
N GLY A 241 10.00 -22.32 -1.76
CA GLY A 241 9.66 -22.71 -0.40
C GLY A 241 10.66 -23.66 0.25
N ARG A 242 11.87 -23.79 -0.31
CA ARG A 242 12.95 -24.60 0.25
C ARG A 242 13.63 -23.81 1.36
N LEU A 243 13.73 -24.40 2.55
CA LEU A 243 14.47 -23.84 3.67
C LEU A 243 15.93 -23.62 3.28
N GLN A 244 16.39 -22.38 3.39
CA GLN A 244 17.80 -22.00 3.28
C GLN A 244 18.49 -22.02 4.66
N THR A 245 17.70 -21.93 5.74
CA THR A 245 18.16 -22.13 7.11
C THR A 245 17.26 -23.12 7.84
N GLU A 246 17.78 -23.74 8.90
CA GLU A 246 16.91 -24.33 9.92
C GLU A 246 16.01 -23.26 10.54
N LEU A 247 14.84 -23.67 11.03
CA LEU A 247 13.97 -22.84 11.85
C LEU A 247 14.52 -22.82 13.28
N LYS A 248 15.44 -21.90 13.57
CA LYS A 248 16.15 -21.85 14.86
C LYS A 248 16.20 -20.47 15.50
N TYR A 249 16.00 -19.42 14.72
CA TYR A 249 16.07 -18.04 15.19
C TYR A 249 14.81 -17.70 15.99
N ASP A 250 14.97 -17.01 17.12
CA ASP A 250 13.83 -16.45 17.85
C ASP A 250 13.24 -15.25 17.11
N GLU A 251 14.03 -14.60 16.26
CA GLU A 251 13.66 -13.42 15.48
C GLU A 251 14.61 -13.25 14.29
N ILE A 252 14.05 -12.78 13.17
CA ILE A 252 14.80 -12.30 12.01
C ILE A 252 14.21 -10.95 11.62
N GLU A 253 15.04 -9.91 11.64
CA GLU A 253 14.69 -8.60 11.12
C GLU A 253 15.09 -8.52 9.65
N GLN A 254 14.09 -8.59 8.76
CA GLN A 254 14.31 -8.54 7.32
C GLN A 254 14.66 -7.10 6.90
N ASP A 255 15.84 -6.93 6.32
CA ASP A 255 16.28 -5.71 5.65
C ASP A 255 16.23 -5.88 4.13
N LYS A 256 16.14 -4.79 3.36
CA LYS A 256 16.16 -4.81 1.89
C LYS A 256 17.53 -4.59 1.30
N TYR A 257 18.33 -3.76 1.95
CA TYR A 257 19.56 -3.19 1.44
C TYR A 257 20.80 -3.79 2.11
N ASP A 258 20.65 -4.39 3.29
CA ASP A 258 21.75 -4.99 4.05
C ASP A 258 21.41 -6.39 4.61
N TRP A 259 22.35 -6.98 5.34
CA TRP A 259 22.19 -8.25 6.05
C TRP A 259 21.03 -8.22 7.05
N MET A 260 20.41 -9.38 7.24
CA MET A 260 19.29 -9.53 8.17
C MET A 260 19.83 -9.82 9.56
N GLN A 261 19.41 -9.02 10.54
CA GLN A 261 19.76 -9.28 11.93
C GLN A 261 18.97 -10.48 12.44
N VAL A 262 19.65 -11.36 13.17
CA VAL A 262 19.02 -12.56 13.73
C VAL A 262 19.31 -12.70 15.21
N ARG A 263 18.37 -13.27 15.95
CA ARG A 263 18.48 -13.47 17.40
C ARG A 263 18.26 -14.92 17.80
N ILE A 264 19.07 -15.41 18.73
CA ILE A 264 18.86 -16.68 19.46
C ILE A 264 19.08 -16.39 20.95
N GLY A 265 18.05 -16.60 21.77
CA GLY A 265 18.03 -16.17 23.16
C GLY A 265 18.26 -14.65 23.25
N ASN A 266 19.31 -14.27 23.98
CA ASN A 266 19.74 -12.87 24.15
C ASN A 266 20.94 -12.49 23.26
N CYS A 267 21.29 -13.35 22.30
CA CYS A 267 22.43 -13.14 21.42
C CYS A 267 21.97 -12.81 20.01
N TYR A 268 22.68 -11.90 19.37
CA TYR A 268 22.46 -11.36 18.04
C TYR A 268 23.61 -11.74 17.11
N GLY A 269 23.28 -11.82 15.82
CA GLY A 269 24.21 -11.99 14.71
C GLY A 269 23.59 -11.48 13.40
N TYR A 270 24.26 -11.74 12.28
CA TYR A 270 23.79 -11.36 10.95
C TYR A 270 23.86 -12.55 9.99
N ILE A 271 22.85 -12.67 9.14
CA ILE A 271 22.82 -13.54 7.97
C ILE A 271 22.62 -12.71 6.70
N ASP A 272 23.12 -13.18 5.56
CA ASP A 272 22.69 -12.61 4.27
C ASP A 272 21.25 -13.03 3.94
N HIS A 273 20.67 -12.49 2.86
CA HIS A 273 19.30 -12.84 2.46
C HIS A 273 19.12 -14.31 2.07
N GLN A 274 20.20 -15.04 1.77
CA GLN A 274 20.16 -16.48 1.50
C GLN A 274 20.30 -17.30 2.80
N GLY A 275 20.43 -16.66 3.96
CA GLY A 275 20.55 -17.32 5.24
C GLY A 275 21.97 -17.77 5.60
N HIS A 276 22.99 -17.39 4.83
CA HIS A 276 24.37 -17.68 5.21
C HIS A 276 24.81 -16.76 6.33
N GLU A 277 25.43 -17.35 7.36
CA GLU A 277 25.98 -16.60 8.47
C GLU A 277 27.07 -15.62 8.00
N LYS A 278 26.90 -14.34 8.36
CA LYS A 278 27.86 -13.27 8.12
C LYS A 278 28.56 -12.88 9.42
N ILE A 279 27.78 -12.74 10.49
CA ILE A 279 28.27 -12.49 11.84
C ILE A 279 27.63 -13.53 12.77
N PRO A 280 28.41 -14.34 13.52
CA PRO A 280 27.88 -15.40 14.36
C PRO A 280 27.00 -14.86 15.49
N VAL A 281 26.00 -15.65 15.87
CA VAL A 281 25.06 -15.30 16.95
C VAL A 281 25.74 -15.46 18.31
N LYS A 282 26.40 -14.40 18.78
CA LYS A 282 27.14 -14.38 20.06
C LYS A 282 27.16 -13.04 20.78
N TYR A 283 26.60 -11.99 20.16
CA TYR A 283 26.67 -10.63 20.67
C TYR A 283 25.44 -10.34 21.52
N HIS A 284 25.60 -9.85 22.75
CA HIS A 284 24.49 -9.49 23.64
C HIS A 284 23.77 -8.20 23.21
N TYR A 285 24.41 -7.42 22.35
CA TYR A 285 23.86 -6.29 21.62
C TYR A 285 24.62 -6.16 20.31
N LEU A 286 23.92 -5.86 19.24
CA LEU A 286 24.49 -5.64 17.92
C LEU A 286 23.61 -4.62 17.19
N SER A 287 24.15 -3.46 16.82
CA SER A 287 23.42 -2.44 16.06
C SER A 287 23.37 -2.79 14.57
N HIS A 288 22.50 -2.12 13.81
CA HIS A 288 22.63 -2.05 12.35
C HIS A 288 24.01 -1.50 11.95
N TYR A 289 24.49 -1.91 10.78
CA TYR A 289 25.71 -1.35 10.20
C TYR A 289 25.43 0.08 9.71
N ILE A 290 26.31 1.00 10.09
CA ILE A 290 26.39 2.35 9.53
C ILE A 290 27.75 2.42 8.83
N ASP A 291 27.71 2.62 7.52
CA ASP A 291 28.85 2.41 6.61
C ASP A 291 29.41 0.97 6.73
N ASP A 292 30.59 0.82 7.34
CA ASP A 292 31.31 -0.45 7.50
C ASP A 292 31.36 -0.96 8.95
N TYR A 293 30.73 -0.25 9.90
CA TYR A 293 30.84 -0.56 11.33
C TYR A 293 29.47 -0.76 11.99
N ALA A 294 29.45 -1.68 12.97
CA ALA A 294 28.33 -1.88 13.88
C ALA A 294 28.83 -1.80 15.33
N GLU A 295 28.02 -1.22 16.21
CA GLU A 295 28.24 -1.30 17.65
C GLU A 295 27.89 -2.70 18.14
N ALA A 296 28.75 -3.26 18.99
CA ALA A 296 28.62 -4.63 19.44
C ALA A 296 28.96 -4.76 20.93
N LYS A 297 28.29 -5.70 21.59
CA LYS A 297 28.55 -6.08 22.99
C LYS A 297 28.75 -7.59 23.14
N ILE A 298 29.82 -8.02 23.81
CA ILE A 298 29.97 -9.40 24.30
C ILE A 298 30.32 -9.36 25.79
N GLY A 299 29.47 -9.95 26.64
CA GLY A 299 29.60 -9.78 28.09
C GLY A 299 29.50 -8.30 28.44
N ASP A 300 30.47 -7.75 29.18
CA ASP A 300 30.52 -6.33 29.52
C ASP A 300 31.37 -5.48 28.55
N HIS A 301 31.93 -6.10 27.50
CA HIS A 301 32.77 -5.41 26.53
C HIS A 301 31.94 -4.81 25.40
N TYR A 302 32.09 -3.50 25.20
CA TYR A 302 31.50 -2.72 24.11
C TYR A 302 32.58 -2.22 23.14
N GLY A 303 32.19 -2.00 21.89
CA GLY A 303 33.08 -1.48 20.86
C GLY A 303 32.46 -1.61 19.46
N LEU A 304 33.21 -1.20 18.45
CA LEU A 304 32.81 -1.32 17.06
C LEU A 304 33.37 -2.60 16.45
N ILE A 305 32.60 -3.27 15.59
CA ILE A 305 33.06 -4.35 14.73
C ILE A 305 32.91 -3.96 13.27
N ASP A 306 33.83 -4.42 12.41
CA ASP A 306 33.67 -4.30 10.95
C ASP A 306 32.77 -5.40 10.38
N ARG A 307 32.58 -5.40 9.05
CA ARG A 307 31.82 -6.43 8.31
C ARG A 307 32.46 -7.84 8.33
N GLN A 308 33.66 -8.00 8.87
CA GLN A 308 34.27 -9.30 9.14
C GLN A 308 34.11 -9.72 10.61
N GLY A 309 33.46 -8.90 11.43
CA GLY A 309 33.29 -9.12 12.87
C GLY A 309 34.56 -8.83 13.68
N ILE A 310 35.53 -8.12 13.11
CA ILE A 310 36.78 -7.77 13.78
C ILE A 310 36.57 -6.47 14.57
N TRP A 311 36.88 -6.53 15.87
CA TRP A 311 36.81 -5.37 16.77
C TRP A 311 37.78 -4.26 16.35
N LYS A 312 37.28 -3.03 16.29
CA LYS A 312 38.08 -1.81 16.11
C LYS A 312 38.20 -1.05 17.43
N LYS A 313 39.32 -0.35 17.57
CA LYS A 313 39.61 0.56 18.69
C LYS A 313 38.94 1.90 18.47
#